data_AF-A0A958QMA9-F1
#
_entry.id   AF-A0A958QMA9-F1
#
_cell.length_a   1.000
_cell.length_b   1.000
_cell.length_c   1.000
_cell.angle_alpha   90.00
_cell.angle_beta   90.00
_cell.angle_gamma   90.00
#
_symmetry.space_group_name_H-M   'P 1'
#
loop_
_entity.id
_entity.type
_entity.pdbx_description
1 polymer ?
#
loop_
_entity_poly.entity_id
_entity_poly.type
_entity_poly.pdbx_seq_one_letter_code
_entity_poly.pdbx_strand_id
1 'polypeptide(L)'
;MKVRAVANSIILVVVSTLLLFNYNNCSSKHDESSLGSAGANISGGEYWTCADQLDDMSLFGRTYHSFLMNNCAACHSGGGPGPSAFASSGINLAFNSFNAIGFSTVNMRAQDGHSPSSGPQNTAPINDLTSRYIDGLKTIETCKTQGGTDLGQNQDDDTRLKLVSKAISPNLTRPVTVTWNLANDSLPLAGFDKSKFTKITLTVDVQLFQKPGIINYIVSNPRINSNSQDVRIESLLFKINGYSTPAQRAFYLLDKNIRAWNSSHPDFGKPGSSFEYQARLISGGSLVMLGDVHSTDVISVSIGSLEAITLPPPDLGPAIRFGQTTMQVNENYQIVSIPLVLSKPATETSSAEIVFGEDTTIKDECCRTTRNDDGVQIKVRHFDRDIQDFDLDSNLKLNSRINFNAAGTPGRYLISFREGDTTANLRIKIVSDSRDELNEVLHLKIDPLRLNNITSATTNQEFRLTIVDNDNPYNGNAETYTDLLSDGGLLADQCLRCHNSVLNRGGYDITHYELMVIRNILIPGSPNSSLMFRRMDANTPGLLPMPLTGLLDPLDRSRVSSWIQLGAPNN
;
A
#
# COMPACT_ATOMS: atom_id res chain seq x y z
N MET A 1 43.05 -24.47 -35.41
CA MET A 1 42.47 -23.36 -34.62
C MET A 1 41.05 -22.91 -35.04
N LYS A 2 40.36 -23.56 -36.01
CA LYS A 2 39.02 -23.14 -36.47
C LYS A 2 37.84 -24.02 -36.02
N VAL A 3 38.06 -25.01 -35.15
CA VAL A 3 36.99 -25.95 -34.71
C VAL A 3 36.36 -25.55 -33.36
N ARG A 4 36.98 -24.67 -32.57
CA ARG A 4 36.46 -24.24 -31.25
C ARG A 4 35.40 -23.14 -31.30
N ALA A 5 35.26 -22.40 -32.40
CA ALA A 5 34.31 -21.29 -32.49
C ALA A 5 32.86 -21.74 -32.76
N VAL A 6 32.66 -22.87 -33.44
CA VAL A 6 31.31 -23.36 -33.80
C VAL A 6 30.62 -24.08 -32.64
N ALA A 7 31.38 -24.69 -31.73
CA ALA A 7 30.83 -25.39 -30.56
C ALA A 7 30.20 -24.41 -29.53
N ASN A 8 30.75 -23.21 -29.37
CA ASN A 8 30.23 -22.23 -28.42
C ASN A 8 28.94 -21.54 -28.90
N SER A 9 28.72 -21.43 -30.21
CA SER A 9 27.48 -20.84 -30.75
C SER A 9 26.28 -21.80 -30.69
N ILE A 10 26.51 -23.11 -30.79
CA ILE A 10 25.43 -24.11 -30.68
C ILE A 10 25.00 -24.30 -29.22
N ILE A 11 25.93 -24.20 -28.26
CA ILE A 11 25.61 -24.27 -26.82
C ILE A 11 24.83 -23.02 -26.36
N LEU A 12 25.10 -21.83 -26.92
CA LEU A 12 24.34 -20.62 -26.56
C LEU A 12 22.89 -20.68 -27.06
N VAL A 13 22.65 -21.17 -28.28
CA VAL A 13 21.29 -21.24 -28.85
C VAL A 13 20.44 -22.31 -28.14
N VAL A 14 21.03 -23.45 -27.74
CA VAL A 14 20.28 -24.49 -27.00
C VAL A 14 19.97 -24.04 -25.57
N VAL A 15 20.86 -23.29 -24.91
CA VAL A 15 20.62 -22.76 -23.55
C VAL A 15 19.60 -21.60 -23.57
N SER A 16 19.60 -20.74 -24.60
CA SER A 16 18.60 -19.67 -24.73
C SER A 16 17.20 -20.20 -25.07
N THR A 17 17.09 -21.32 -25.80
CA THR A 17 15.77 -21.90 -26.13
C THR A 17 15.20 -22.74 -24.97
N LEU A 18 16.04 -23.30 -24.09
CA LEU A 18 15.62 -23.97 -22.86
C LEU A 18 15.25 -23.00 -21.71
N LEU A 19 15.70 -21.75 -21.76
CA LEU A 19 15.36 -20.72 -20.76
C LEU A 19 14.04 -19.98 -21.05
N LEU A 20 13.48 -20.10 -22.26
CA LEU A 20 12.20 -19.48 -22.64
C LEU A 20 10.95 -20.31 -22.28
N PHE A 21 11.12 -21.52 -21.73
CA PHE A 21 10.00 -22.37 -21.27
C PHE A 21 9.86 -22.49 -19.75
N ASN A 22 10.67 -21.79 -18.94
CA ASN A 22 10.66 -21.94 -17.47
C ASN A 22 10.56 -20.65 -16.65
N TYR A 23 10.13 -19.53 -17.23
CA TYR A 23 9.75 -18.34 -16.45
C TYR A 23 8.25 -18.06 -16.57
N ASN A 24 7.49 -18.93 -15.90
CA ASN A 24 6.14 -18.63 -15.43
C ASN A 24 6.12 -18.97 -13.93
N ASN A 25 6.46 -17.99 -13.09
CA ASN A 25 6.30 -18.02 -11.64
C ASN A 25 5.70 -16.65 -11.28
N CYS A 26 4.49 -16.59 -10.74
CA CYS A 26 4.23 -16.98 -9.37
C CYS A 26 3.34 -18.24 -9.17
N SER A 27 3.99 -19.24 -8.56
CA SER A 27 3.52 -20.10 -7.47
C SER A 27 2.46 -21.16 -7.78
N SER A 28 2.95 -22.39 -7.98
CA SER A 28 2.18 -23.62 -7.80
C SER A 28 1.49 -23.63 -6.43
N LYS A 29 0.18 -23.90 -6.47
CA LYS A 29 -0.62 -24.62 -5.47
C LYS A 29 0.27 -25.27 -4.40
N HIS A 30 0.14 -24.82 -3.16
CA HIS A 30 0.79 -25.49 -2.02
C HIS A 30 0.31 -26.95 -1.99
N ASP A 31 1.24 -27.90 -2.11
CA ASP A 31 0.95 -29.30 -1.85
C ASP A 31 0.66 -29.48 -0.36
N GLU A 32 -0.62 -29.68 -0.04
CA GLU A 32 -1.10 -30.15 1.24
C GLU A 32 -0.74 -31.63 1.40
N SER A 33 0.46 -31.91 1.92
CA SER A 33 0.76 -33.21 2.52
C SER A 33 0.79 -33.07 4.04
N SER A 34 -0.38 -33.20 4.69
CA SER A 34 -0.57 -33.90 6.00
C SER A 34 -1.85 -33.57 6.76
N LEU A 35 -2.79 -32.79 6.23
CA LEU A 35 -4.17 -32.76 6.72
C LEU A 35 -5.08 -33.24 5.59
N GLY A 36 -5.78 -34.35 5.84
CA GLY A 36 -6.51 -35.11 4.83
C GLY A 36 -7.40 -34.24 3.95
N SER A 37 -7.29 -34.47 2.64
CA SER A 37 -8.11 -33.91 1.58
C SER A 37 -9.60 -33.97 1.94
N ALA A 38 -10.14 -32.84 2.40
CA ALA A 38 -11.57 -32.56 2.46
C ALA A 38 -11.93 -31.51 1.40
N GLY A 39 -11.37 -31.66 0.20
CA GLY A 39 -11.88 -31.00 -1.02
C GLY A 39 -13.10 -31.76 -1.56
N ALA A 40 -14.07 -32.07 -0.71
CA ALA A 40 -15.33 -32.62 -1.15
C ALA A 40 -16.17 -31.47 -1.72
N ASN A 41 -16.77 -31.69 -2.88
CA ASN A 41 -17.97 -30.94 -3.27
C ASN A 41 -19.03 -31.19 -2.18
N ILE A 42 -19.09 -30.32 -1.16
CA ILE A 42 -20.10 -30.33 -0.10
C ILE A 42 -21.42 -29.90 -0.72
N SER A 43 -22.02 -30.83 -1.45
CA SER A 43 -23.34 -30.74 -2.11
C SER A 43 -24.22 -31.93 -1.74
N GLY A 44 -23.70 -32.89 -0.96
CA GLY A 44 -24.49 -33.90 -0.26
C GLY A 44 -24.69 -33.45 1.18
N GLY A 45 -25.89 -33.65 1.73
CA GLY A 45 -26.23 -33.33 3.12
C GLY A 45 -25.41 -34.13 4.13
N GLU A 46 -24.18 -33.70 4.37
CA GLU A 46 -23.40 -34.14 5.52
C GLU A 46 -24.14 -33.64 6.77
N TYR A 47 -24.78 -34.59 7.45
CA TYR A 47 -25.35 -34.36 8.76
C TYR A 47 -24.21 -34.07 9.72
N TRP A 48 -24.15 -32.83 10.17
CA TRP A 48 -23.16 -32.38 11.13
C TRP A 48 -23.40 -33.08 12.48
N THR A 49 -22.38 -33.79 13.00
CA THR A 49 -22.47 -34.41 14.32
C THR A 49 -21.89 -33.50 15.39
N CYS A 50 -22.46 -33.53 16.60
CA CYS A 50 -21.98 -32.74 17.73
C CYS A 50 -20.53 -33.05 18.15
N ALA A 51 -20.00 -34.22 17.78
CA ALA A 51 -18.63 -34.61 18.08
C ALA A 51 -17.60 -33.91 17.18
N ASP A 52 -17.99 -33.53 15.96
CA ASP A 52 -17.09 -32.94 14.94
C ASP A 52 -17.08 -31.39 14.94
N GLN A 53 -17.90 -30.76 15.79
CA GLN A 53 -18.31 -29.35 15.64
C GLN A 53 -17.95 -28.41 16.80
N LEU A 54 -17.21 -28.84 17.81
CA LEU A 54 -17.22 -28.08 19.08
C LEU A 54 -16.51 -26.72 19.06
N ASP A 55 -15.77 -26.37 18.01
CA ASP A 55 -15.09 -25.09 17.93
C ASP A 55 -15.37 -24.32 16.62
N ASP A 56 -15.43 -23.00 16.76
CA ASP A 56 -15.76 -22.07 15.67
C ASP A 56 -14.66 -22.01 14.61
N MET A 57 -13.43 -22.34 14.97
CA MET A 57 -12.30 -22.36 14.04
C MET A 57 -12.43 -23.52 13.06
N SER A 58 -12.90 -24.68 13.52
CA SER A 58 -13.27 -25.83 12.70
C SER A 58 -14.42 -25.49 11.76
N LEU A 59 -15.44 -24.77 12.24
CA LEU A 59 -16.53 -24.27 11.40
C LEU A 59 -16.03 -23.28 10.34
N PHE A 60 -15.19 -22.32 10.72
CA PHE A 60 -14.54 -21.39 9.80
C PHE A 60 -13.70 -22.11 8.75
N GLY A 61 -12.89 -23.09 9.18
CA GLY A 61 -12.07 -23.93 8.30
C GLY A 61 -12.87 -24.62 7.21
N ARG A 62 -14.02 -25.19 7.59
CA ARG A 62 -14.92 -25.94 6.69
C ARG A 62 -15.80 -25.05 5.81
N THR A 63 -15.94 -23.76 6.15
CA THR A 63 -16.80 -22.83 5.41
C THR A 63 -15.95 -21.79 4.69
N TYR A 64 -15.53 -20.76 5.42
CA TYR A 64 -14.93 -19.56 4.85
C TYR A 64 -13.47 -19.72 4.45
N HIS A 65 -12.66 -20.49 5.20
CA HIS A 65 -11.21 -20.47 5.06
C HIS A 65 -10.74 -20.79 3.65
N SER A 66 -11.25 -21.89 3.07
CA SER A 66 -10.91 -22.29 1.69
C SER A 66 -11.31 -21.23 0.66
N PHE A 67 -12.52 -20.68 0.77
CA PHE A 67 -12.98 -19.61 -0.12
C PHE A 67 -12.08 -18.36 -0.02
N LEU A 68 -11.77 -17.93 1.19
CA LEU A 68 -10.96 -16.73 1.43
C LEU A 68 -9.53 -16.93 0.95
N MET A 69 -8.93 -18.10 1.18
CA MET A 69 -7.62 -18.40 0.63
C MET A 69 -7.60 -18.33 -0.91
N ASN A 70 -8.61 -18.91 -1.56
CA ASN A 70 -8.63 -18.96 -3.02
C ASN A 70 -8.93 -17.61 -3.69
N ASN A 71 -9.72 -16.76 -3.03
CA ASN A 71 -10.23 -15.53 -3.65
C ASN A 71 -9.64 -14.25 -3.03
N CYS A 72 -9.05 -14.29 -1.84
CA CYS A 72 -8.64 -13.10 -1.10
C CYS A 72 -7.16 -13.13 -0.63
N ALA A 73 -6.45 -14.26 -0.73
CA ALA A 73 -5.08 -14.39 -0.21
C ALA A 73 -4.06 -13.47 -0.89
N ALA A 74 -4.29 -13.07 -2.14
CA ALA A 74 -3.41 -12.12 -2.84
C ALA A 74 -3.28 -10.79 -2.07
N CYS A 75 -4.32 -10.40 -1.32
CA CYS A 75 -4.34 -9.17 -0.54
C CYS A 75 -4.28 -9.43 0.97
N HIS A 76 -4.86 -10.53 1.46
CA HIS A 76 -5.13 -10.75 2.90
C HIS A 76 -4.45 -11.99 3.50
N SER A 77 -3.27 -12.38 3.00
CA SER A 77 -2.51 -13.56 3.47
C SER A 77 -1.65 -13.33 4.72
N GLY A 78 -1.55 -12.08 5.21
CA GLY A 78 -0.57 -11.65 6.21
C GLY A 78 0.73 -11.20 5.54
N GLY A 79 0.90 -9.87 5.41
CA GLY A 79 1.96 -9.25 4.60
C GLY A 79 1.54 -8.88 3.18
N GLY A 80 0.31 -9.22 2.78
CA GLY A 80 -0.31 -8.70 1.56
C GLY A 80 -0.72 -7.22 1.69
N PRO A 81 -1.06 -6.55 0.57
CA PRO A 81 -1.40 -5.13 0.54
C PRO A 81 -2.72 -4.77 1.24
N GLY A 82 -3.58 -5.76 1.55
CA GLY A 82 -4.87 -5.55 2.19
C GLY A 82 -4.77 -5.52 3.72
N PRO A 83 -5.73 -4.88 4.42
CA PRO A 83 -5.77 -4.91 5.87
C PRO A 83 -6.04 -6.33 6.38
N SER A 84 -5.24 -6.75 7.37
CA SER A 84 -5.40 -8.00 8.12
C SER A 84 -5.13 -9.30 7.32
N ALA A 85 -5.18 -10.45 8.00
CA ALA A 85 -4.67 -11.74 7.53
C ALA A 85 -5.73 -12.85 7.46
N PHE A 86 -7.01 -12.52 7.22
CA PHE A 86 -8.13 -13.47 7.25
C PHE A 86 -8.13 -14.51 6.12
N ALA A 87 -7.27 -14.34 5.11
CA ALA A 87 -7.03 -15.28 4.04
C ALA A 87 -5.62 -15.91 4.13
N SER A 88 -5.00 -15.89 5.32
CA SER A 88 -3.72 -16.56 5.56
C SER A 88 -3.86 -18.08 5.42
N SER A 89 -2.79 -18.74 4.98
CA SER A 89 -2.70 -20.20 4.96
C SER A 89 -2.71 -20.79 6.38
N GLY A 90 -2.27 -20.03 7.38
CA GLY A 90 -2.39 -20.42 8.78
C GLY A 90 -3.82 -20.21 9.30
N ILE A 91 -4.58 -21.29 9.49
CA ILE A 91 -5.99 -21.24 9.90
C ILE A 91 -6.22 -20.47 11.21
N ASN A 92 -5.31 -20.56 12.19
CA ASN A 92 -5.40 -19.81 13.45
C ASN A 92 -5.35 -18.29 13.22
N LEU A 93 -4.35 -17.83 12.44
CA LEU A 93 -4.20 -16.41 12.11
C LEU A 93 -5.38 -15.92 11.26
N ALA A 94 -5.78 -16.73 10.28
CA ALA A 94 -6.93 -16.45 9.43
C ALA A 94 -8.22 -16.34 10.25
N PHE A 95 -8.48 -17.27 11.16
CA PHE A 95 -9.66 -17.27 12.02
C PHE A 95 -9.67 -16.07 12.97
N ASN A 96 -8.56 -15.78 13.65
CA ASN A 96 -8.47 -14.62 14.55
C ASN A 96 -8.71 -13.31 13.79
N SER A 97 -8.11 -13.17 12.62
CA SER A 97 -8.33 -12.01 11.75
C SER A 97 -9.76 -11.95 11.20
N PHE A 98 -10.35 -13.08 10.82
CA PHE A 98 -11.71 -13.17 10.30
C PHE A 98 -12.72 -12.79 11.38
N ASN A 99 -12.56 -13.31 12.60
CA ASN A 99 -13.40 -13.00 13.74
C ASN A 99 -13.27 -11.52 14.16
N ALA A 100 -12.04 -10.98 14.11
CA ALA A 100 -11.78 -9.57 14.40
C ALA A 100 -12.41 -8.60 13.38
N ILE A 101 -12.65 -9.03 12.14
CA ILE A 101 -13.31 -8.22 11.09
C ILE A 101 -14.83 -8.47 11.06
N GLY A 102 -15.24 -9.70 11.38
CA GLY A 102 -16.60 -10.18 11.26
C GLY A 102 -16.93 -10.66 9.85
N PHE A 103 -17.61 -11.80 9.75
CA PHE A 103 -17.99 -12.43 8.47
C PHE A 103 -18.86 -11.52 7.60
N SER A 104 -19.67 -10.63 8.20
CA SER A 104 -20.51 -9.67 7.45
C SER A 104 -19.67 -8.69 6.63
N THR A 105 -18.64 -8.10 7.23
CA THR A 105 -17.71 -7.19 6.54
C THR A 105 -16.94 -7.94 5.45
N VAL A 106 -16.45 -9.15 5.75
CA VAL A 106 -15.78 -10.01 4.78
C VAL A 106 -16.70 -10.32 3.60
N ASN A 107 -17.97 -10.67 3.85
CA ASN A 107 -18.96 -10.93 2.82
C ASN A 107 -19.22 -9.73 1.92
N MET A 108 -19.42 -8.55 2.52
CA MET A 108 -19.67 -7.32 1.80
C MET A 108 -18.48 -6.98 0.89
N ARG A 109 -17.26 -7.03 1.43
CA ARG A 109 -16.03 -6.75 0.67
C ARG A 109 -15.75 -7.81 -0.41
N ALA A 110 -16.05 -9.07 -0.16
CA ALA A 110 -15.91 -10.12 -1.18
C ALA A 110 -16.81 -9.86 -2.41
N GLN A 111 -17.88 -9.07 -2.27
CA GLN A 111 -18.87 -8.80 -3.31
C GLN A 111 -18.79 -7.39 -3.91
N ASP A 112 -18.05 -6.44 -3.33
CA ASP A 112 -18.10 -5.02 -3.70
C ASP A 112 -17.20 -4.64 -4.89
N GLY A 113 -16.34 -5.55 -5.37
CA GLY A 113 -15.48 -5.31 -6.53
C GLY A 113 -14.23 -4.45 -6.26
N HIS A 114 -13.83 -4.27 -4.99
CA HIS A 114 -12.61 -3.52 -4.63
C HIS A 114 -11.29 -4.13 -5.17
N SER A 115 -11.33 -5.36 -5.66
CA SER A 115 -10.23 -6.07 -6.31
C SER A 115 -10.74 -6.98 -7.44
N PRO A 116 -9.88 -7.41 -8.40
CA PRO A 116 -10.28 -8.31 -9.48
C PRO A 116 -10.83 -9.67 -9.01
N SER A 117 -10.46 -10.11 -7.81
CA SER A 117 -10.95 -11.37 -7.22
C SER A 117 -12.17 -11.18 -6.32
N SER A 118 -12.63 -9.93 -6.14
CA SER A 118 -13.90 -9.58 -5.49
C SER A 118 -14.94 -9.12 -6.52
N GLY A 119 -16.23 -9.16 -6.16
CA GLY A 119 -17.30 -8.66 -7.01
C GLY A 119 -18.52 -9.58 -7.08
N PRO A 120 -19.47 -9.28 -7.99
CA PRO A 120 -20.73 -10.01 -8.12
C PRO A 120 -20.57 -11.53 -8.37
N GLN A 121 -19.43 -11.96 -8.93
CA GLN A 121 -19.11 -13.37 -9.13
C GLN A 121 -19.07 -14.17 -7.82
N ASN A 122 -18.82 -13.49 -6.69
CA ASN A 122 -18.75 -14.11 -5.37
C ASN A 122 -20.11 -14.14 -4.65
N THR A 123 -21.16 -13.51 -5.18
CA THR A 123 -22.47 -13.39 -4.48
C THR A 123 -23.07 -14.76 -4.15
N ALA A 124 -23.13 -15.67 -5.12
CA ALA A 124 -23.68 -17.01 -4.90
C ALA A 124 -22.86 -17.83 -3.87
N PRO A 125 -21.53 -18.00 -4.01
CA PRO A 125 -20.75 -18.75 -3.02
C PRO A 125 -20.78 -18.09 -1.64
N ILE A 126 -20.72 -16.75 -1.54
CA ILE A 126 -20.81 -16.07 -0.24
C ILE A 126 -22.17 -16.29 0.43
N ASN A 127 -23.28 -16.27 -0.31
CA ASN A 127 -24.60 -16.53 0.27
C ASN A 127 -24.71 -17.96 0.80
N ASP A 128 -24.19 -18.95 0.06
CA ASP A 128 -24.13 -20.35 0.48
C ASP A 128 -23.25 -20.52 1.73
N LEU A 129 -22.02 -19.98 1.72
CA LEU A 129 -21.12 -19.99 2.89
C LEU A 129 -21.74 -19.33 4.11
N THR A 130 -22.43 -18.20 3.92
CA THR A 130 -23.13 -17.50 4.99
C THR A 130 -24.22 -18.38 5.62
N SER A 131 -25.02 -19.06 4.78
CA SER A 131 -26.06 -19.97 5.29
C SER A 131 -25.44 -21.11 6.09
N ARG A 132 -24.43 -21.79 5.53
CA ARG A 132 -23.73 -22.90 6.20
C ARG A 132 -23.06 -22.48 7.50
N TYR A 133 -22.45 -21.30 7.53
CA TYR A 133 -21.82 -20.77 8.72
C TYR A 133 -22.86 -20.46 9.80
N ILE A 134 -23.98 -19.83 9.45
CA ILE A 134 -25.08 -19.56 10.38
C ILE A 134 -25.70 -20.86 10.91
N ASP A 135 -25.95 -21.84 10.04
CA ASP A 135 -26.52 -23.13 10.42
C ASP A 135 -25.54 -23.95 11.26
N GLY A 136 -24.24 -23.89 10.95
CA GLY A 136 -23.18 -24.43 11.77
C GLY A 136 -23.17 -23.82 13.16
N LEU A 137 -23.25 -22.49 13.29
CA LEU A 137 -23.33 -21.82 14.59
C LEU A 137 -24.54 -22.28 15.42
N LYS A 138 -25.73 -22.42 14.79
CA LYS A 138 -26.93 -22.97 15.45
C LYS A 138 -26.76 -24.42 15.87
N THR A 139 -26.05 -25.22 15.07
CA THR A 139 -25.81 -26.63 15.38
C THR A 139 -24.84 -26.75 16.55
N ILE A 140 -23.75 -25.98 16.54
CA ILE A 140 -22.81 -25.86 17.68
C ILE A 140 -23.57 -25.49 18.96
N GLU A 141 -24.52 -24.56 18.87
CA GLU A 141 -25.39 -24.17 19.99
C GLU A 141 -26.31 -25.32 20.45
N THR A 142 -26.99 -25.98 19.52
CA THR A 142 -27.86 -27.14 19.82
C THR A 142 -27.08 -28.27 20.49
N CYS A 143 -25.88 -28.55 20.01
CA CYS A 143 -24.98 -29.55 20.57
C CYS A 143 -24.52 -29.19 21.99
N LYS A 144 -24.25 -27.91 22.25
CA LYS A 144 -23.92 -27.42 23.59
C LYS A 144 -25.10 -27.57 24.55
N THR A 145 -26.32 -27.28 24.11
CA THR A 145 -27.52 -27.36 24.97
C THR A 145 -27.98 -28.80 25.27
N GLN A 146 -27.66 -29.78 24.42
CA GLN A 146 -28.14 -31.16 24.57
C GLN A 146 -27.19 -32.13 25.29
N GLY A 147 -25.95 -31.75 25.62
CA GLY A 147 -25.02 -32.69 26.27
C GLY A 147 -23.65 -32.18 26.71
N GLY A 148 -23.39 -30.87 26.71
CA GLY A 148 -22.15 -30.30 27.24
C GLY A 148 -22.46 -29.29 28.35
N THR A 149 -21.85 -29.43 29.51
CA THR A 149 -21.92 -28.43 30.58
C THR A 149 -21.49 -27.06 30.05
N ASP A 150 -22.45 -26.12 30.02
CA ASP A 150 -22.32 -24.67 30.18
C ASP A 150 -21.44 -23.86 29.22
N LEU A 151 -21.93 -23.69 27.99
CA LEU A 151 -21.96 -22.34 27.37
C LEU A 151 -23.39 -21.80 27.21
N GLY A 152 -24.37 -22.53 27.74
CA GLY A 152 -25.79 -22.14 27.82
C GLY A 152 -26.16 -21.38 29.09
N GLN A 153 -25.21 -21.09 30.00
CA GLN A 153 -25.48 -20.12 31.05
C GLN A 153 -25.57 -18.75 30.41
N ASN A 154 -26.74 -18.13 30.58
CA ASN A 154 -27.01 -16.71 30.41
C ASN A 154 -25.72 -15.88 30.36
N GLN A 155 -25.20 -15.61 29.15
CA GLN A 155 -23.98 -14.82 28.95
C GLN A 155 -24.13 -13.42 29.54
N ASP A 156 -25.36 -13.02 29.88
CA ASP A 156 -25.69 -11.88 30.70
C ASP A 156 -25.95 -12.25 32.18
N ASP A 157 -24.92 -12.73 32.86
CA ASP A 157 -24.99 -12.95 34.30
C ASP A 157 -25.02 -11.62 35.09
N ASP A 158 -25.33 -11.70 36.39
CA ASP A 158 -25.47 -10.52 37.26
C ASP A 158 -24.13 -9.91 37.70
N THR A 159 -22.99 -10.48 37.32
CA THR A 159 -21.67 -9.92 37.58
C THR A 159 -21.26 -8.90 36.52
N ARG A 160 -21.95 -8.87 35.38
CA ARG A 160 -21.68 -7.94 34.28
C ARG A 160 -22.20 -6.53 34.56
N LEU A 161 -21.47 -5.53 34.12
CA LEU A 161 -21.90 -4.14 34.14
C LEU A 161 -22.94 -3.90 33.05
N LYS A 162 -24.20 -3.75 33.45
CA LYS A 162 -25.33 -3.48 32.55
C LYS A 162 -25.47 -1.98 32.31
N LEU A 163 -25.64 -1.55 31.07
CA LEU A 163 -25.94 -0.16 30.72
C LEU A 163 -27.42 0.03 30.39
N VAL A 164 -27.95 1.24 30.58
CA VAL A 164 -29.34 1.58 30.23
C VAL A 164 -29.61 1.35 28.74
N SER A 165 -30.83 0.95 28.41
CA SER A 165 -31.27 0.81 27.01
C SER A 165 -31.35 2.18 26.32
N LYS A 166 -30.95 2.26 25.06
CA LYS A 166 -31.02 3.47 24.23
C LYS A 166 -31.81 3.16 22.95
N ALA A 167 -32.63 4.10 22.49
CA ALA A 167 -33.30 3.98 21.20
C ALA A 167 -32.27 3.91 20.07
N ILE A 168 -32.48 3.00 19.11
CA ILE A 168 -31.58 2.83 17.96
C ILE A 168 -31.95 3.82 16.85
N SER A 169 -33.26 4.04 16.63
CA SER A 169 -33.79 4.81 15.50
C SER A 169 -33.10 4.46 14.17
N PRO A 170 -33.09 3.16 13.78
CA PRO A 170 -32.18 2.66 12.77
C PRO A 170 -32.49 3.18 11.36
N ASN A 171 -31.45 3.43 10.57
CA ASN A 171 -31.55 3.90 9.18
C ASN A 171 -31.02 2.81 8.22
N LEU A 172 -31.70 2.62 7.08
CA LEU A 172 -31.32 1.67 6.03
C LEU A 172 -30.04 2.06 5.29
N THR A 173 -29.70 3.35 5.24
CA THR A 173 -28.65 3.88 4.37
C THR A 173 -27.38 4.28 5.11
N ARG A 174 -27.46 4.50 6.43
CA ARG A 174 -26.33 4.97 7.24
C ARG A 174 -26.35 4.37 8.63
N PRO A 175 -25.19 3.98 9.19
CA PRO A 175 -25.10 3.61 10.59
C PRO A 175 -25.51 4.76 11.50
N VAL A 176 -26.20 4.42 12.59
CA VAL A 176 -26.51 5.30 13.70
C VAL A 176 -25.54 4.99 14.84
N THR A 177 -24.84 6.01 15.33
CA THR A 177 -23.95 5.84 16.49
C THR A 177 -24.74 5.97 17.78
N VAL A 178 -24.84 4.88 18.53
CA VAL A 178 -25.42 4.85 19.88
C VAL A 178 -24.31 5.07 20.90
N THR A 179 -24.55 5.92 21.89
CA THR A 179 -23.55 6.35 22.87
C THR A 179 -24.05 6.15 24.29
N TRP A 180 -23.20 5.60 25.15
CA TRP A 180 -23.39 5.52 26.60
C TRP A 180 -22.28 6.25 27.33
N ASN A 181 -22.62 7.08 28.30
CA ASN A 181 -21.69 7.64 29.28
C ASN A 181 -21.52 6.64 30.42
N LEU A 182 -20.35 6.03 30.59
CA LEU A 182 -20.18 4.90 31.50
C LEU A 182 -20.43 5.24 32.98
N ALA A 183 -20.23 6.49 33.38
CA ALA A 183 -20.58 6.94 34.74
C ALA A 183 -22.10 7.11 34.93
N ASN A 184 -22.79 7.69 33.95
CA ASN A 184 -24.20 8.07 34.10
C ASN A 184 -25.18 6.96 33.65
N ASP A 185 -24.80 6.20 32.64
CA ASP A 185 -25.64 5.20 31.97
C ASP A 185 -25.43 3.78 32.52
N SER A 186 -24.48 3.58 33.44
CA SER A 186 -24.31 2.30 34.13
C SER A 186 -25.44 2.05 35.12
N LEU A 187 -25.99 0.84 35.13
CA LEU A 187 -26.88 0.37 36.18
C LEU A 187 -26.06 0.02 37.43
N PRO A 188 -26.67 0.00 38.64
CA PRO A 188 -25.98 -0.39 39.86
C PRO A 188 -25.38 -1.79 39.76
N LEU A 189 -24.09 -1.92 40.09
CA LEU A 189 -23.36 -3.17 40.20
C LEU A 189 -22.47 -3.09 41.45
N ALA A 190 -22.49 -4.12 42.30
CA ALA A 190 -21.69 -4.15 43.52
C ALA A 190 -20.19 -4.07 43.19
N GLY A 191 -19.46 -3.18 43.87
CA GLY A 191 -18.01 -2.99 43.66
C GLY A 191 -17.61 -2.13 42.46
N PHE A 192 -18.55 -1.75 41.59
CA PHE A 192 -18.27 -0.87 40.45
C PHE A 192 -18.24 0.62 40.87
N ASP A 193 -17.06 1.23 40.79
CA ASP A 193 -16.86 2.65 41.11
C ASP A 193 -17.06 3.54 39.86
N LYS A 194 -18.28 4.07 39.71
CA LYS A 194 -18.66 4.95 38.60
C LYS A 194 -17.79 6.20 38.46
N SER A 195 -17.21 6.70 39.56
CA SER A 195 -16.45 7.95 39.57
C SER A 195 -15.18 7.86 38.71
N LYS A 196 -14.58 6.67 38.61
CA LYS A 196 -13.40 6.38 37.77
C LYS A 196 -13.68 6.48 36.27
N PHE A 197 -14.95 6.40 35.87
CA PHE A 197 -15.38 6.41 34.46
C PHE A 197 -16.07 7.71 34.07
N THR A 198 -15.90 8.77 34.86
CA THR A 198 -16.41 10.11 34.56
C THR A 198 -15.79 10.60 33.24
N LYS A 199 -16.62 11.02 32.28
CA LYS A 199 -16.22 11.43 30.91
C LYS A 199 -15.75 10.29 29.98
N ILE A 200 -15.92 9.03 30.37
CA ILE A 200 -15.67 7.90 29.47
C ILE A 200 -16.98 7.51 28.79
N THR A 201 -16.94 7.36 27.46
CA THR A 201 -18.10 6.95 26.68
C THR A 201 -17.82 5.67 25.90
N LEU A 202 -18.82 4.78 25.86
CA LEU A 202 -18.87 3.66 24.93
C LEU A 202 -19.74 4.07 23.75
N THR A 203 -19.26 3.88 22.53
CA THR A 203 -20.03 4.11 21.30
C THR A 203 -20.07 2.87 20.45
N VAL A 204 -21.14 2.69 19.70
CA VAL A 204 -21.28 1.59 18.74
C VAL A 204 -22.08 2.07 17.54
N ASP A 205 -21.76 1.58 16.36
CA ASP A 205 -22.49 1.88 15.13
C ASP A 205 -23.51 0.78 14.87
N VAL A 206 -24.78 1.15 14.76
CA VAL A 206 -25.89 0.24 14.48
C VAL A 206 -26.51 0.60 13.13
N GLN A 207 -26.61 -0.36 12.22
CA GLN A 207 -27.22 -0.19 10.91
C GLN A 207 -28.20 -1.33 10.59
N LEU A 208 -29.13 -1.09 9.67
CA LEU A 208 -29.96 -2.16 9.13
C LEU A 208 -29.25 -2.83 7.95
N PHE A 209 -29.40 -4.14 7.88
CA PHE A 209 -29.00 -4.94 6.74
C PHE A 209 -30.22 -5.65 6.18
N GLN A 210 -30.55 -5.35 4.93
CA GLN A 210 -31.71 -5.89 4.25
C GLN A 210 -31.29 -6.92 3.19
N LYS A 211 -31.80 -8.14 3.32
CA LYS A 211 -31.86 -9.14 2.25
C LYS A 211 -33.34 -9.38 1.89
N PRO A 212 -33.66 -9.90 0.70
CA PRO A 212 -35.04 -10.25 0.36
C PRO A 212 -35.68 -11.13 1.45
N GLY A 213 -36.71 -10.62 2.11
CA GLY A 213 -37.43 -11.31 3.19
C GLY A 213 -36.82 -11.26 4.59
N ILE A 214 -35.65 -10.63 4.80
CA ILE A 214 -35.00 -10.56 6.11
C ILE A 214 -34.38 -9.18 6.34
N ILE A 215 -34.73 -8.52 7.45
CA ILE A 215 -34.08 -7.29 7.92
C ILE A 215 -33.39 -7.63 9.25
N ASN A 216 -32.10 -7.34 9.36
CA ASN A 216 -31.32 -7.58 10.58
C ASN A 216 -30.62 -6.30 11.03
N TYR A 217 -30.26 -6.25 12.32
CA TYR A 217 -29.34 -5.25 12.83
C TYR A 217 -27.89 -5.69 12.60
N ILE A 218 -27.01 -4.76 12.24
CA ILE A 218 -25.56 -4.92 12.33
C ILE A 218 -25.05 -3.96 13.38
N VAL A 219 -24.42 -4.50 14.41
CA VAL A 219 -23.74 -3.78 15.48
C VAL A 219 -22.23 -3.86 15.20
N SER A 220 -21.56 -2.73 15.04
CA SER A 220 -20.18 -2.65 14.56
C SER A 220 -19.39 -1.52 15.22
N ASN A 221 -18.07 -1.59 15.10
CA ASN A 221 -17.12 -0.58 15.59
C ASN A 221 -17.38 -0.13 17.04
N PRO A 222 -17.49 -1.05 18.02
CA PRO A 222 -17.52 -0.65 19.41
C PRO A 222 -16.24 0.13 19.76
N ARG A 223 -16.39 1.31 20.35
CA ARG A 223 -15.29 2.21 20.71
C ARG A 223 -15.45 2.75 22.12
N ILE A 224 -14.35 2.83 22.87
CA ILE A 224 -14.28 3.59 24.13
C ILE A 224 -13.57 4.90 23.86
N ASN A 225 -14.26 6.02 24.07
CA ASN A 225 -13.62 7.32 24.14
C ASN A 225 -13.28 7.62 25.60
N SER A 226 -12.00 7.58 25.95
CA SER A 226 -11.49 8.00 27.24
C SER A 226 -10.40 9.05 27.03
N ASN A 227 -10.50 10.19 27.72
CA ASN A 227 -9.48 11.24 27.70
C ASN A 227 -8.75 11.39 29.04
N SER A 228 -9.17 10.66 30.07
CA SER A 228 -8.69 10.83 31.44
C SER A 228 -7.96 9.62 32.00
N GLN A 229 -8.28 8.41 31.52
CA GLN A 229 -7.84 7.17 32.16
C GLN A 229 -7.73 6.03 31.14
N ASP A 230 -6.71 5.18 31.26
CA ASP A 230 -6.65 3.95 30.45
C ASP A 230 -7.67 2.94 30.97
N VAL A 231 -8.26 2.17 30.06
CA VAL A 231 -9.35 1.24 30.37
C VAL A 231 -9.04 -0.14 29.82
N ARG A 232 -9.28 -1.18 30.62
CA ARG A 232 -9.32 -2.56 30.15
C ARG A 232 -10.76 -3.03 30.03
N ILE A 233 -11.10 -3.68 28.94
CA ILE A 233 -12.41 -4.27 28.70
C ILE A 233 -12.27 -5.72 28.23
N GLU A 234 -12.94 -6.65 28.91
CA GLU A 234 -12.80 -8.08 28.58
C GLU A 234 -13.85 -8.57 27.59
N SER A 235 -15.09 -8.06 27.66
CA SER A 235 -16.18 -8.50 26.80
C SER A 235 -17.33 -7.50 26.71
N LEU A 236 -18.06 -7.54 25.60
CA LEU A 236 -19.31 -6.85 25.33
C LEU A 236 -20.38 -7.85 24.90
N LEU A 237 -21.59 -7.65 25.41
CA LEU A 237 -22.78 -8.39 25.01
C LEU A 237 -23.87 -7.38 24.69
N PHE A 238 -24.37 -7.38 23.46
CA PHE A 238 -25.44 -6.48 23.02
C PHE A 238 -26.80 -7.15 23.11
N LYS A 239 -27.85 -6.37 23.35
CA LYS A 239 -29.22 -6.86 23.37
C LYS A 239 -30.14 -5.91 22.65
N ILE A 240 -31.06 -6.46 21.86
CA ILE A 240 -32.15 -5.70 21.23
C ILE A 240 -33.42 -6.02 22.00
N ASN A 241 -34.11 -5.01 22.49
CA ASN A 241 -35.35 -5.16 23.27
C ASN A 241 -35.22 -6.11 24.47
N GLY A 242 -34.05 -6.13 25.11
CA GLY A 242 -33.75 -7.01 26.24
C GLY A 242 -33.32 -8.43 25.87
N TYR A 243 -33.37 -8.80 24.59
CA TYR A 243 -32.96 -10.11 24.11
C TYR A 243 -31.55 -10.07 23.54
N SER A 244 -30.66 -10.90 24.07
CA SER A 244 -29.37 -11.20 23.43
C SER A 244 -29.61 -12.15 22.28
N THR A 245 -28.96 -11.91 21.14
CA THR A 245 -28.87 -12.98 20.14
C THR A 245 -28.04 -14.12 20.72
N PRO A 246 -28.42 -15.37 20.45
CA PRO A 246 -27.56 -16.49 20.79
C PRO A 246 -26.18 -16.37 20.13
N ALA A 247 -25.16 -16.91 20.80
CA ALA A 247 -23.79 -17.00 20.28
C ALA A 247 -23.13 -15.66 19.86
N GLN A 248 -23.33 -14.58 20.62
CA GLN A 248 -22.54 -13.36 20.43
C GLN A 248 -21.08 -13.62 20.77
N ARG A 249 -20.22 -13.69 19.77
CA ARG A 249 -18.78 -13.94 19.98
C ARG A 249 -17.87 -12.86 19.43
N ALA A 250 -18.35 -12.10 18.44
CA ALA A 250 -17.59 -10.99 17.82
C ALA A 250 -17.01 -10.01 18.86
N PHE A 251 -17.71 -9.86 20.00
CA PHE A 251 -17.31 -8.97 21.07
C PHE A 251 -17.25 -9.64 22.46
N TYR A 252 -17.39 -10.96 22.57
CA TYR A 252 -17.46 -11.63 23.87
C TYR A 252 -16.09 -12.02 24.44
N LEU A 253 -15.06 -12.16 23.61
CA LEU A 253 -13.69 -12.50 24.02
C LEU A 253 -12.71 -11.44 23.51
N LEU A 254 -12.81 -10.22 24.05
CA LEU A 254 -12.06 -9.06 23.55
C LEU A 254 -10.70 -8.88 24.24
N ASP A 255 -10.68 -8.97 25.57
CA ASP A 255 -9.56 -8.59 26.45
C ASP A 255 -8.65 -7.49 25.87
N LYS A 256 -9.18 -6.25 25.87
CA LYS A 256 -8.58 -5.11 25.20
C LYS A 256 -8.25 -3.99 26.17
N ASN A 257 -7.01 -3.50 26.07
CA ASN A 257 -6.56 -2.27 26.70
C ASN A 257 -6.75 -1.08 25.75
N ILE A 258 -7.38 -0.02 26.24
CA ILE A 258 -7.66 1.23 25.54
C ILE A 258 -6.94 2.36 26.29
N ARG A 259 -5.99 3.01 25.61
CA ARG A 259 -5.25 4.14 26.19
C ARG A 259 -6.08 5.41 26.17
N ALA A 260 -5.94 6.24 27.19
CA ALA A 260 -6.52 7.57 27.21
C ALA A 260 -5.98 8.44 26.06
N TRP A 261 -6.86 9.08 25.31
CA TRP A 261 -6.52 10.02 24.24
C TRP A 261 -6.38 11.45 24.80
N ASN A 262 -5.22 11.73 25.40
CA ASN A 262 -4.86 13.03 25.96
C ASN A 262 -3.43 13.41 25.59
N SER A 263 -2.92 14.55 26.08
CA SER A 263 -1.57 15.05 25.77
C SER A 263 -0.42 14.10 26.13
N SER A 264 -0.66 13.06 26.92
CA SER A 264 0.33 12.00 27.22
C SER A 264 0.30 10.86 26.21
N HIS A 265 -0.70 10.79 25.32
CA HIS A 265 -0.76 9.82 24.24
C HIS A 265 0.28 10.18 23.16
N PRO A 266 1.07 9.22 22.65
CA PRO A 266 2.18 9.45 21.72
C PRO A 266 1.73 10.06 20.38
N ASP A 267 0.49 9.80 20.01
CA ASP A 267 -0.13 10.28 18.78
C ASP A 267 -1.12 11.43 19.00
N PHE A 268 -1.19 11.99 20.22
CA PHE A 268 -2.11 13.08 20.50
C PHE A 268 -1.80 14.31 19.64
N GLY A 269 -2.82 14.83 18.96
CA GLY A 269 -2.70 16.01 18.10
C GLY A 269 -2.01 15.77 16.76
N LYS A 270 -1.55 14.55 16.46
CA LYS A 270 -1.04 14.24 15.12
C LYS A 270 -2.18 14.35 14.09
N PRO A 271 -1.98 15.03 12.96
CA PRO A 271 -3.01 15.17 11.93
C PRO A 271 -3.27 13.83 11.25
N GLY A 272 -4.54 13.42 11.19
CA GLY A 272 -4.98 12.15 10.60
C GLY A 272 -6.01 11.46 11.48
N SER A 273 -7.26 11.39 11.02
CA SER A 273 -8.39 10.85 11.80
C SER A 273 -8.27 9.36 12.13
N SER A 274 -7.35 8.62 11.50
CA SER A 274 -7.19 7.18 11.69
C SER A 274 -6.55 6.82 13.03
N PHE A 275 -5.61 7.61 13.54
CA PHE A 275 -4.91 7.25 14.79
C PHE A 275 -5.82 7.35 16.01
N GLU A 276 -6.56 8.46 16.13
CA GLU A 276 -7.56 8.64 17.18
C GLU A 276 -8.64 7.56 17.11
N TYR A 277 -9.10 7.26 15.89
CA TYR A 277 -10.10 6.23 15.68
C TYR A 277 -9.61 4.83 16.11
N GLN A 278 -8.41 4.44 15.69
CA GLN A 278 -7.83 3.12 16.01
C GLN A 278 -7.50 2.98 17.50
N ALA A 279 -7.00 4.05 18.14
CA ALA A 279 -6.68 4.04 19.57
C ALA A 279 -7.91 3.78 20.46
N ARG A 280 -9.11 4.10 19.95
CA ARG A 280 -10.39 3.96 20.66
C ARG A 280 -11.15 2.69 20.29
N LEU A 281 -10.77 2.02 19.22
CA LEU A 281 -11.47 0.86 18.69
C LEU A 281 -11.27 -0.35 19.61
N ILE A 282 -12.37 -0.89 20.12
CA ILE A 282 -12.36 -2.10 20.93
C ILE A 282 -12.23 -3.32 20.02
N SER A 283 -12.98 -3.34 18.92
CA SER A 283 -12.94 -4.37 17.88
C SER A 283 -13.40 -3.79 16.54
N GLY A 284 -12.76 -4.22 15.46
CA GLY A 284 -13.22 -3.95 14.09
C GLY A 284 -14.35 -4.87 13.64
N GLY A 285 -14.78 -5.78 14.52
CA GLY A 285 -15.77 -6.81 14.24
C GLY A 285 -17.16 -6.23 14.02
N SER A 286 -18.03 -7.07 13.46
CA SER A 286 -19.45 -6.77 13.32
C SER A 286 -20.27 -7.96 13.82
N LEU A 287 -21.31 -7.67 14.58
CA LEU A 287 -22.31 -8.62 15.06
C LEU A 287 -23.59 -8.43 14.25
N VAL A 288 -24.11 -9.49 13.66
CA VAL A 288 -25.44 -9.50 13.05
C VAL A 288 -26.43 -9.99 14.08
N MET A 289 -27.44 -9.17 14.39
CA MET A 289 -28.52 -9.52 15.31
C MET A 289 -29.80 -9.75 14.54
N LEU A 290 -30.31 -10.98 14.60
CA LEU A 290 -31.55 -11.39 13.96
C LEU A 290 -32.76 -10.95 14.80
N GLY A 291 -33.79 -10.42 14.16
CA GLY A 291 -35.05 -10.05 14.81
C GLY A 291 -35.93 -9.18 13.93
N ASP A 292 -37.21 -9.06 14.28
CA ASP A 292 -38.10 -8.09 13.66
C ASP A 292 -37.63 -6.67 14.01
N VAL A 293 -37.59 -5.79 13.01
CA VAL A 293 -37.08 -4.42 13.15
C VAL A 293 -38.24 -3.47 13.36
N HIS A 294 -38.24 -2.76 14.48
CA HIS A 294 -39.19 -1.69 14.78
C HIS A 294 -38.49 -0.36 15.03
N SER A 295 -39.19 0.74 14.74
CA SER A 295 -38.70 2.10 15.02
C SER A 295 -38.56 2.39 16.51
N THR A 296 -39.24 1.61 17.36
CA THR A 296 -39.20 1.69 18.82
C THR A 296 -38.11 0.84 19.45
N ASP A 297 -37.32 0.13 18.64
CA ASP A 297 -36.33 -0.81 19.17
C ASP A 297 -35.22 -0.09 19.93
N VAL A 298 -34.85 -0.71 21.04
CA VAL A 298 -33.79 -0.24 21.91
C VAL A 298 -32.64 -1.24 21.94
N ILE A 299 -31.42 -0.71 22.00
CA ILE A 299 -30.22 -1.49 22.22
C ILE A 299 -29.71 -1.25 23.65
N SER A 300 -29.28 -2.32 24.30
CA SER A 300 -28.51 -2.26 25.55
C SER A 300 -27.24 -3.07 25.42
N VAL A 301 -26.31 -2.84 26.35
CA VAL A 301 -25.02 -3.52 26.37
C VAL A 301 -24.67 -3.91 27.80
N SER A 302 -24.11 -5.11 27.95
CA SER A 302 -23.55 -5.63 29.18
C SER A 302 -22.07 -5.89 28.99
N ILE A 303 -21.26 -5.33 29.89
CA ILE A 303 -19.80 -5.41 29.85
C ILE A 303 -19.33 -6.45 30.87
N GLY A 304 -18.39 -7.32 30.50
CA GLY A 304 -17.84 -8.34 31.42
C GLY A 304 -17.04 -7.71 32.55
N SER A 305 -15.73 -7.53 32.33
CA SER A 305 -14.90 -6.67 33.16
C SER A 305 -14.67 -5.31 32.49
N LEU A 306 -14.69 -4.26 33.30
CA LEU A 306 -14.34 -2.89 32.93
C LEU A 306 -13.48 -2.28 34.04
N GLU A 307 -12.19 -2.11 33.77
CA GLU A 307 -11.22 -1.67 34.77
C GLU A 307 -10.53 -0.38 34.35
N ALA A 308 -10.39 0.56 35.29
CA ALA A 308 -9.47 1.66 35.15
C ALA A 308 -8.06 1.15 35.47
N ILE A 309 -7.17 1.19 34.48
CA ILE A 309 -5.80 0.69 34.58
C ILE A 309 -4.81 1.81 34.24
N THR A 310 -3.54 1.61 34.56
CA THR A 310 -2.46 2.48 34.09
C THR A 310 -1.59 1.67 33.15
N LEU A 311 -1.63 1.99 31.86
CA LEU A 311 -0.75 1.37 30.89
C LEU A 311 0.63 2.03 30.99
N PRO A 312 1.72 1.26 30.85
CA PRO A 312 3.05 1.86 30.73
C PRO A 312 3.06 2.84 29.55
N PRO A 313 3.94 3.86 29.51
CA PRO A 313 4.11 4.68 28.32
C PRO A 313 4.25 3.78 27.08
N PRO A 314 3.54 4.09 25.97
CA PRO A 314 3.63 3.27 24.78
C PRO A 314 5.06 3.24 24.27
N ASP A 315 5.50 2.08 23.82
CA ASP A 315 6.79 1.99 23.15
C ASP A 315 6.70 2.75 21.82
N LEU A 316 7.40 3.88 21.70
CA LEU A 316 7.38 4.78 20.53
C LEU A 316 8.06 4.17 19.29
N GLY A 317 8.33 2.87 19.29
CA GLY A 317 9.12 2.21 18.28
C GLY A 317 10.53 2.82 18.16
N PRO A 318 11.31 2.39 17.15
CA PRO A 318 12.56 3.04 16.82
C PRO A 318 12.34 4.45 16.24
N ALA A 319 13.24 5.37 16.55
CA ALA A 319 13.27 6.68 15.91
C ALA A 319 14.19 6.64 14.67
N ILE A 320 13.69 7.07 13.50
CA ILE A 320 14.45 7.12 12.25
C ILE A 320 15.15 8.48 12.06
N ARG A 321 16.37 8.43 11.52
CA ARG A 321 17.15 9.59 11.06
C ARG A 321 18.04 9.23 9.88
N PHE A 322 18.55 10.23 9.18
CA PHE A 322 19.69 10.02 8.29
C PHE A 322 20.96 9.74 9.13
N GLY A 323 21.77 8.78 8.67
CA GLY A 323 23.05 8.44 9.29
C GLY A 323 24.11 9.54 9.15
N GLN A 324 23.89 10.46 8.21
CA GLN A 324 24.68 11.67 7.97
C GLN A 324 23.74 12.75 7.42
N THR A 325 24.13 14.03 7.50
CA THR A 325 23.28 15.15 7.06
C THR A 325 23.73 15.78 5.74
N THR A 326 24.97 15.53 5.32
CA THR A 326 25.50 16.03 4.07
C THR A 326 26.34 14.97 3.36
N MET A 327 26.42 15.07 2.04
CA MET A 327 27.33 14.32 1.20
C MET A 327 27.64 15.17 -0.03
N GLN A 328 28.86 15.04 -0.54
CA GLN A 328 29.26 15.66 -1.80
C GLN A 328 29.83 14.58 -2.70
N VAL A 329 29.39 14.55 -3.94
CA VAL A 329 29.85 13.62 -4.96
C VAL A 329 30.10 14.38 -6.25
N ASN A 330 31.11 13.96 -7.00
CA ASN A 330 31.28 14.47 -8.36
C ASN A 330 30.26 13.79 -9.28
N GLU A 331 29.93 14.43 -10.38
CA GLU A 331 29.06 13.92 -11.43
C GLU A 331 29.77 12.84 -12.29
N ASN A 332 30.25 11.79 -11.64
CA ASN A 332 30.84 10.60 -12.27
C ASN A 332 29.89 9.45 -12.02
N TYR A 333 29.36 8.83 -13.08
CA TYR A 333 28.35 7.77 -13.02
C TYR A 333 28.53 6.87 -11.79
N GLN A 334 27.68 7.05 -10.78
CA GLN A 334 27.85 6.37 -9.48
C GLN A 334 26.53 6.15 -8.75
N ILE A 335 26.51 5.15 -7.88
CA ILE A 335 25.38 4.91 -7.00
C ILE A 335 25.75 5.42 -5.61
N VAL A 336 25.10 6.49 -5.21
CA VAL A 336 25.18 7.05 -3.87
C VAL A 336 24.30 6.25 -2.93
N SER A 337 24.86 5.84 -1.79
CA SER A 337 24.13 5.14 -0.74
C SER A 337 23.99 6.04 0.49
N ILE A 338 22.77 6.47 0.77
CA ILE A 338 22.42 7.36 1.88
C ILE A 338 21.90 6.48 3.02
N PRO A 339 22.63 6.38 4.14
CA PRO A 339 22.21 5.54 5.25
C PRO A 339 21.04 6.19 6.01
N LEU A 340 20.02 5.40 6.31
CA LEU A 340 19.00 5.69 7.30
C LEU A 340 19.21 4.76 8.50
N VAL A 341 19.11 5.31 9.70
CA VAL A 341 19.43 4.62 10.94
C VAL A 341 18.26 4.74 11.90
N LEU A 342 17.88 3.60 12.49
CA LEU A 342 16.93 3.51 13.58
C LEU A 342 17.65 3.59 14.93
N SER A 343 17.02 4.22 15.93
CA SER A 343 17.59 4.34 17.28
C SER A 343 17.71 3.00 18.03
N LYS A 344 16.98 1.98 17.59
CA LYS A 344 16.99 0.61 18.07
C LYS A 344 16.49 -0.34 16.96
N PRO A 345 16.68 -1.66 17.06
CA PRO A 345 16.14 -2.60 16.07
C PRO A 345 14.63 -2.44 15.91
N ALA A 346 14.14 -2.54 14.67
CA ALA A 346 12.71 -2.58 14.41
C ALA A 346 12.09 -3.83 15.04
N THR A 347 10.98 -3.67 15.76
CA THR A 347 10.26 -4.78 16.42
C THR A 347 9.29 -5.50 15.48
N GLU A 348 9.04 -4.91 14.32
CA GLU A 348 8.18 -5.43 13.27
C GLU A 348 8.59 -4.78 11.94
N THR A 349 7.87 -5.07 10.85
CA THR A 349 8.12 -4.35 9.59
C THR A 349 7.71 -2.89 9.73
N SER A 350 8.66 -2.00 9.47
CA SER A 350 8.48 -0.55 9.58
C SER A 350 8.81 0.14 8.27
N SER A 351 8.28 1.34 8.04
CA SER A 351 8.59 2.10 6.85
C SER A 351 8.54 3.61 7.06
N ALA A 352 9.36 4.35 6.31
CA ALA A 352 9.36 5.80 6.25
C ALA A 352 9.24 6.28 4.82
N GLU A 353 8.47 7.35 4.61
CA GLU A 353 8.50 8.10 3.35
C GLU A 353 9.53 9.24 3.43
N ILE A 354 10.37 9.34 2.41
CA ILE A 354 11.36 10.41 2.22
C ILE A 354 10.89 11.30 1.08
N VAL A 355 10.87 12.61 1.30
CA VAL A 355 10.39 13.62 0.36
C VAL A 355 11.50 14.60 -0.01
N PHE A 356 11.36 15.28 -1.15
CA PHE A 356 12.25 16.37 -1.51
C PHE A 356 11.99 17.63 -0.66
N GLY A 357 13.06 18.31 -0.27
CA GLY A 357 13.03 19.63 0.35
C GLY A 357 12.94 20.76 -0.68
N GLU A 358 12.48 21.93 -0.22
CA GLU A 358 12.12 23.08 -1.08
C GLU A 358 13.30 23.67 -1.87
N ASP A 359 14.51 23.57 -1.33
CA ASP A 359 15.74 24.09 -1.93
C ASP A 359 16.55 23.01 -2.68
N THR A 360 15.90 21.89 -2.99
CA THR A 360 16.41 20.98 -4.03
C THR A 360 16.59 21.78 -5.32
N THR A 361 17.80 21.83 -5.87
CA THR A 361 18.09 22.45 -7.16
C THR A 361 18.13 21.43 -8.29
N ILE A 362 18.28 20.12 -7.98
CA ILE A 362 18.02 19.01 -8.91
C ILE A 362 16.51 18.97 -9.19
N LYS A 363 16.06 19.93 -9.97
CA LYS A 363 14.69 20.03 -10.43
C LYS A 363 14.73 19.58 -11.86
N ASP A 364 13.81 18.69 -12.23
CA ASP A 364 13.40 18.61 -13.63
C ASP A 364 13.09 20.05 -14.05
N GLU A 365 13.93 20.69 -14.88
CA GLU A 365 13.57 21.96 -15.49
C GLU A 365 12.18 21.78 -16.09
N CYS A 366 11.23 22.57 -15.59
CA CYS A 366 9.84 22.25 -15.74
C CYS A 366 9.49 22.21 -17.24
N CYS A 367 9.00 21.05 -17.60
CA CYS A 367 8.45 20.64 -18.88
C CYS A 367 8.12 21.74 -19.90
N ARG A 368 8.73 21.62 -21.09
CA ARG A 368 8.34 22.41 -22.28
C ARG A 368 6.96 21.97 -22.78
N THR A 369 6.09 22.92 -23.07
CA THR A 369 4.82 22.65 -23.75
C THR A 369 5.05 22.76 -25.26
N THR A 370 4.82 21.68 -25.99
CA THR A 370 4.87 21.66 -27.45
C THR A 370 3.59 21.07 -28.03
N ARG A 371 3.39 21.14 -29.35
CA ARG A 371 2.28 20.45 -30.03
C ARG A 371 2.83 19.22 -30.75
N ASN A 372 2.19 18.06 -30.56
CA ASN A 372 2.49 16.89 -31.36
C ASN A 372 1.96 17.04 -32.80
N ASP A 373 2.20 16.04 -33.66
CA ASP A 373 1.75 16.05 -35.06
C ASP A 373 0.21 16.16 -35.21
N ASP A 374 -0.55 15.77 -34.19
CA ASP A 374 -2.01 15.86 -34.15
C ASP A 374 -2.49 17.25 -33.69
N GLY A 375 -1.56 18.19 -33.45
CA GLY A 375 -1.83 19.53 -32.93
C GLY A 375 -2.16 19.57 -31.43
N VAL A 376 -2.07 18.45 -30.72
CA VAL A 376 -2.36 18.33 -29.29
C VAL A 376 -1.19 18.89 -28.49
N GLN A 377 -1.47 19.77 -27.52
CA GLN A 377 -0.45 20.24 -26.58
C GLN A 377 0.00 19.08 -25.68
N ILE A 378 1.29 18.79 -25.72
CA ILE A 378 1.96 17.83 -24.85
C ILE A 378 2.94 18.56 -23.95
N LYS A 379 3.04 18.10 -22.70
CA LYS A 379 3.97 18.60 -21.70
C LYS A 379 5.17 17.64 -21.67
N VAL A 380 6.25 18.01 -22.36
CA VAL A 380 7.46 17.18 -22.47
C VAL A 380 8.32 17.40 -21.24
N ARG A 381 8.59 16.33 -20.49
CA ARG A 381 9.41 16.35 -19.27
C ARG A 381 10.85 15.95 -19.59
N HIS A 382 11.79 16.35 -18.74
CA HIS A 382 13.19 15.90 -18.64
C HIS A 382 14.15 16.52 -19.65
N PHE A 383 14.63 17.73 -19.38
CA PHE A 383 15.75 18.30 -20.14
C PHE A 383 17.12 18.02 -19.51
N ASP A 384 17.11 17.51 -18.29
CA ASP A 384 18.31 17.38 -17.47
C ASP A 384 17.96 16.52 -16.27
N ARG A 385 18.65 15.41 -16.07
CA ARG A 385 18.55 14.67 -14.82
C ARG A 385 19.89 14.05 -14.46
N ASP A 386 20.65 14.76 -13.65
CA ASP A 386 21.78 14.23 -12.87
C ASP A 386 21.39 13.06 -11.97
N ILE A 387 20.09 12.88 -11.70
CA ILE A 387 19.56 11.72 -10.99
C ILE A 387 18.66 10.87 -11.88
N GLN A 388 19.04 9.61 -12.12
CA GLN A 388 18.20 8.72 -12.92
C GLN A 388 17.13 8.04 -12.07
N ASP A 389 15.88 8.10 -12.53
CA ASP A 389 14.83 7.22 -12.04
C ASP A 389 15.08 5.78 -12.51
N PHE A 390 14.74 4.84 -11.63
CA PHE A 390 15.05 3.41 -11.71
C PHE A 390 14.43 2.68 -12.91
N ASP A 391 13.36 3.23 -13.49
CA ASP A 391 12.57 2.55 -14.54
C ASP A 391 13.35 2.27 -15.84
N LEU A 392 14.58 2.78 -15.99
CA LEU A 392 15.41 2.56 -17.17
C LEU A 392 16.49 1.48 -17.03
N ASP A 393 16.81 1.01 -15.82
CA ASP A 393 17.84 -0.01 -15.60
C ASP A 393 17.33 -1.20 -14.77
N SER A 394 16.83 -2.20 -15.48
CA SER A 394 16.29 -3.45 -14.89
C SER A 394 17.28 -4.27 -14.07
N ASN A 395 18.59 -3.98 -14.14
CA ASN A 395 19.62 -4.77 -13.45
C ASN A 395 19.92 -4.27 -12.04
N LEU A 396 19.50 -3.05 -11.70
CA LEU A 396 19.54 -2.57 -10.34
C LEU A 396 18.30 -3.15 -9.63
N LYS A 397 18.42 -3.66 -8.41
CA LYS A 397 17.27 -3.99 -7.56
C LYS A 397 17.24 -2.96 -6.44
N LEU A 398 16.41 -1.93 -6.57
CA LEU A 398 16.20 -0.94 -5.51
C LEU A 398 15.06 -1.36 -4.59
N ASN A 399 15.13 -0.90 -3.34
CA ASN A 399 14.15 -1.18 -2.29
C ASN A 399 12.87 -0.33 -2.42
N SER A 400 12.77 0.57 -3.40
CA SER A 400 11.69 1.56 -3.49
C SER A 400 11.47 2.07 -4.92
N ARG A 401 10.22 2.26 -5.33
CA ARG A 401 9.86 3.00 -6.55
C ARG A 401 9.78 4.49 -6.26
N ILE A 402 10.33 5.32 -7.14
CA ILE A 402 10.09 6.76 -7.11
C ILE A 402 8.74 7.01 -7.78
N ASN A 403 7.82 7.68 -7.10
CA ASN A 403 6.54 8.07 -7.68
C ASN A 403 6.52 9.58 -7.91
N PHE A 404 6.91 10.02 -9.10
CA PHE A 404 6.70 11.40 -9.57
C PHE A 404 5.26 11.59 -10.08
N ASN A 405 4.27 11.33 -9.23
CA ASN A 405 2.87 11.45 -9.64
C ASN A 405 2.40 12.91 -9.54
N ALA A 406 1.94 13.42 -10.68
CA ALA A 406 1.30 14.72 -10.92
C ALA A 406 2.19 15.97 -10.78
N ALA A 407 1.95 16.94 -11.67
CA ALA A 407 2.58 18.25 -11.63
C ALA A 407 2.39 18.88 -10.24
N GLY A 408 3.49 19.06 -9.51
CA GLY A 408 3.49 19.72 -8.21
C GLY A 408 3.66 18.82 -6.98
N THR A 409 3.74 17.49 -7.12
CA THR A 409 4.09 16.64 -5.96
C THR A 409 5.59 16.35 -5.94
N PRO A 410 6.33 16.72 -4.88
CA PRO A 410 7.76 16.41 -4.76
C PRO A 410 8.01 14.91 -4.83
N GLY A 411 9.19 14.52 -5.35
CA GLY A 411 9.63 13.13 -5.42
C GLY A 411 9.56 12.44 -4.06
N ARG A 412 9.17 11.17 -4.05
CA ARG A 412 8.91 10.37 -2.84
C ARG A 412 9.62 9.03 -2.92
N TYR A 413 10.23 8.62 -1.80
CA TYR A 413 10.84 7.30 -1.63
C TYR A 413 10.25 6.61 -0.41
N LEU A 414 9.85 5.34 -0.55
CA LEU A 414 9.43 4.51 0.58
C LEU A 414 10.57 3.60 1.01
N ILE A 415 11.14 3.82 2.20
CA ILE A 415 12.16 2.96 2.77
C ILE A 415 11.52 2.02 3.79
N SER A 416 11.82 0.72 3.69
CA SER A 416 11.30 -0.30 4.61
C SER A 416 12.43 -0.91 5.44
N PHE A 417 12.12 -1.25 6.68
CA PHE A 417 12.96 -1.96 7.64
C PHE A 417 12.25 -3.25 8.03
N ARG A 418 12.95 -4.38 8.00
CA ARG A 418 12.45 -5.65 8.50
C ARG A 418 12.60 -5.70 10.02
N GLU A 419 11.89 -6.63 10.66
CA GLU A 419 12.12 -6.93 12.06
C GLU A 419 13.61 -7.25 12.32
N GLY A 420 14.18 -6.61 13.34
CA GLY A 420 15.60 -6.69 13.67
C GLY A 420 16.50 -5.68 12.97
N ASP A 421 16.05 -5.03 11.88
CA ASP A 421 16.89 -4.07 11.15
C ASP A 421 17.12 -2.82 12.00
N THR A 422 18.35 -2.30 11.97
CA THR A 422 18.71 -0.99 12.54
C THR A 422 19.08 0.02 11.47
N THR A 423 19.31 -0.42 10.24
CA THR A 423 19.76 0.44 9.14
C THR A 423 19.12 0.03 7.83
N ALA A 424 18.91 1.02 6.96
CA ALA A 424 18.53 0.83 5.58
C ALA A 424 19.31 1.85 4.72
N ASN A 425 19.41 1.59 3.42
CA ASN A 425 20.09 2.50 2.50
C ASN A 425 19.10 2.98 1.43
N LEU A 426 18.97 4.30 1.32
CA LEU A 426 18.39 4.93 0.14
C LEU A 426 19.51 5.03 -0.90
N ARG A 427 19.31 4.40 -2.06
CA ARG A 427 20.31 4.38 -3.13
C ARG A 427 19.83 5.29 -4.27
N ILE A 428 20.67 6.24 -4.64
CA ILE A 428 20.41 7.21 -5.70
C ILE A 428 21.49 7.05 -6.76
N LYS A 429 21.09 6.96 -8.03
CA LYS A 429 22.02 6.87 -9.15
C LYS A 429 22.28 8.27 -9.67
N ILE A 430 23.54 8.67 -9.63
CA ILE A 430 24.05 9.88 -10.23
C ILE A 430 24.43 9.53 -11.66
N VAL A 431 23.81 10.20 -12.62
CA VAL A 431 24.17 10.16 -14.03
C VAL A 431 25.44 11.01 -14.18
N SER A 432 26.26 10.68 -15.17
CA SER A 432 27.34 11.56 -15.60
C SER A 432 27.00 11.94 -17.01
N ASP A 433 27.13 13.22 -17.29
CA ASP A 433 27.01 13.72 -18.64
C ASP A 433 28.24 14.52 -19.09
N SER A 434 28.02 15.55 -19.91
CA SER A 434 29.08 16.33 -20.55
C SER A 434 28.79 17.84 -20.52
N ARG A 435 27.73 18.26 -19.82
CA ARG A 435 27.26 19.64 -19.73
C ARG A 435 27.95 20.32 -18.57
N ASP A 436 28.42 21.54 -18.82
CA ASP A 436 28.92 22.39 -17.75
C ASP A 436 27.76 23.06 -17.02
N GLU A 437 27.54 22.62 -15.80
CA GLU A 437 26.38 22.96 -14.98
C GLU A 437 26.79 23.55 -13.63
N LEU A 438 25.85 24.21 -12.97
CA LEU A 438 26.09 24.62 -11.59
C LEU A 438 25.94 23.41 -10.68
N ASN A 439 26.81 23.31 -9.66
CA ASN A 439 26.66 22.31 -8.61
C ASN A 439 25.22 22.22 -8.12
N GLU A 440 24.65 21.02 -8.23
CA GLU A 440 23.27 20.79 -7.85
C GLU A 440 23.14 20.28 -6.41
N VAL A 441 21.98 20.48 -5.81
CA VAL A 441 21.66 20.07 -4.45
C VAL A 441 20.38 19.25 -4.44
N LEU A 442 20.47 18.01 -3.97
CA LEU A 442 19.32 17.20 -3.57
C LEU A 442 19.09 17.35 -2.07
N HIS A 443 17.98 17.99 -1.69
CA HIS A 443 17.55 18.04 -0.30
C HIS A 443 16.49 16.97 -0.04
N LEU A 444 16.75 16.07 0.90
CA LEU A 444 15.83 15.01 1.30
C LEU A 444 15.36 15.24 2.73
N LYS A 445 14.08 14.98 3.01
CA LYS A 445 13.47 15.07 4.33
C LYS A 445 12.69 13.80 4.65
N ILE A 446 12.76 13.34 5.90
CA ILE A 446 11.86 12.29 6.40
C ILE A 446 10.48 12.93 6.62
N ASP A 447 9.42 12.36 6.04
CA ASP A 447 8.05 12.86 6.25
C ASP A 447 7.49 12.32 7.59
N PRO A 448 7.33 13.17 8.62
CA PRO A 448 6.88 12.73 9.94
C PRO A 448 5.43 12.27 9.95
N LEU A 449 4.64 12.59 8.92
CA LEU A 449 3.24 12.18 8.79
C LEU A 449 3.08 10.81 8.14
N ARG A 450 4.16 10.24 7.61
CA ARG A 450 4.17 9.01 6.81
C ARG A 450 5.19 8.00 7.32
N LEU A 451 5.09 7.74 8.61
CA LEU A 451 5.87 6.75 9.32
C LEU A 451 4.97 5.60 9.75
N ASN A 452 5.45 4.37 9.56
CA ASN A 452 4.76 3.16 9.98
C ASN A 452 5.65 2.38 10.95
N ASN A 453 5.18 2.15 12.18
CA ASN A 453 5.90 1.42 13.24
C ASN A 453 7.28 1.99 13.62
N ILE A 454 7.50 3.28 13.37
CA ILE A 454 8.69 4.08 13.74
C ILE A 454 8.26 5.52 14.04
N THR A 455 9.14 6.28 14.69
CA THR A 455 8.95 7.71 14.97
C THR A 455 10.03 8.56 14.34
N SER A 456 9.79 9.85 14.17
CA SER A 456 10.80 10.80 13.70
C SER A 456 11.78 11.09 14.84
N ALA A 457 13.09 11.02 14.57
CA ALA A 457 14.08 11.46 15.54
C ALA A 457 14.09 13.00 15.65
N THR A 458 14.56 13.52 16.78
CA THR A 458 14.67 14.97 17.01
C THR A 458 15.80 15.64 16.23
N THR A 459 16.68 14.85 15.60
CA THR A 459 17.86 15.32 14.87
C THR A 459 18.00 14.59 13.54
N ASN A 460 18.76 15.17 12.61
CA ASN A 460 19.10 14.57 11.31
C ASN A 460 17.87 14.07 10.52
N GLN A 461 16.81 14.87 10.50
CA GLN A 461 15.60 14.62 9.70
C GLN A 461 15.74 15.11 8.25
N GLU A 462 16.86 15.74 7.94
CA GLU A 462 17.17 16.28 6.64
C GLU A 462 18.56 15.83 6.19
N PHE A 463 18.71 15.65 4.88
CA PHE A 463 19.96 15.26 4.23
C PHE A 463 20.16 16.07 2.96
N ARG A 464 21.39 16.55 2.73
CA ARG A 464 21.79 17.28 1.52
C ARG A 464 22.86 16.51 0.76
N LEU A 465 22.57 16.16 -0.48
CA LEU A 465 23.58 15.69 -1.42
C LEU A 465 23.90 16.81 -2.38
N THR A 466 25.16 17.23 -2.42
CA THR A 466 25.67 18.14 -3.45
C THR A 466 26.31 17.30 -4.55
N ILE A 467 25.80 17.45 -5.77
CA ILE A 467 26.44 16.92 -6.98
C ILE A 467 27.33 18.03 -7.51
N VAL A 468 28.62 17.75 -7.60
CA VAL A 468 29.60 18.69 -8.12
C VAL A 468 29.82 18.35 -9.57
N ASP A 469 29.45 19.31 -10.41
CA ASP A 469 29.77 19.23 -11.82
C ASP A 469 31.29 19.13 -12.00
N ASN A 470 31.70 18.22 -12.88
CA ASN A 470 33.09 17.99 -13.25
C ASN A 470 33.38 18.19 -14.73
N ASP A 471 32.42 18.72 -15.47
CA ASP A 471 32.61 19.10 -16.85
C ASP A 471 33.24 20.49 -16.96
N ASN A 472 33.62 20.86 -18.18
CA ASN A 472 34.20 22.18 -18.44
C ASN A 472 33.31 22.88 -19.46
N PRO A 473 33.13 24.20 -19.34
CA PRO A 473 32.30 24.95 -20.27
C PRO A 473 32.79 24.73 -21.69
N TYR A 474 31.85 24.42 -22.59
CA TYR A 474 32.17 24.41 -24.00
C TYR A 474 32.44 25.86 -24.46
N ASN A 475 33.70 26.24 -24.53
CA ASN A 475 34.14 27.59 -24.91
C ASN A 475 34.24 27.80 -26.44
N GLY A 476 33.65 26.91 -27.24
CA GLY A 476 33.67 27.03 -28.70
C GLY A 476 32.49 27.83 -29.25
N ASN A 477 32.62 28.32 -30.49
CA ASN A 477 31.55 29.08 -31.17
C ASN A 477 30.51 28.17 -31.88
N ALA A 478 30.53 26.85 -31.60
CA ALA A 478 29.61 25.93 -32.24
C ALA A 478 28.27 25.93 -31.52
N GLU A 479 27.19 25.65 -32.25
CA GLU A 479 25.89 25.35 -31.64
C GLU A 479 26.04 24.14 -30.72
N THR A 480 25.48 24.23 -29.52
CA THR A 480 25.39 23.16 -28.54
C THR A 480 24.06 22.41 -28.67
N TYR A 481 23.95 21.27 -28.00
CA TYR A 481 22.68 20.56 -27.90
C TYR A 481 21.58 21.42 -27.28
N THR A 482 21.91 22.17 -26.21
CA THR A 482 21.02 23.12 -25.56
C THR A 482 20.56 24.22 -26.51
N ASP A 483 21.45 24.75 -27.35
CA ASP A 483 21.05 25.69 -28.40
C ASP A 483 20.04 25.06 -29.37
N LEU A 484 20.30 23.82 -29.80
CA LEU A 484 19.44 23.09 -30.74
C LEU A 484 18.10 22.67 -30.11
N LEU A 485 18.02 22.51 -28.79
CA LEU A 485 16.83 22.15 -28.03
C LEU A 485 16.11 23.33 -27.35
N SER A 486 16.68 24.52 -27.40
CA SER A 486 16.07 25.75 -26.89
C SER A 486 14.78 26.12 -27.64
N ASP A 487 14.06 27.13 -27.15
CA ASP A 487 12.89 27.66 -27.86
C ASP A 487 13.28 28.27 -29.21
N GLY A 488 12.76 27.71 -30.31
CA GLY A 488 13.16 28.04 -31.68
C GLY A 488 14.39 27.28 -32.18
N GLY A 489 14.96 26.39 -31.37
CA GLY A 489 16.05 25.49 -31.76
C GLY A 489 15.58 24.43 -32.77
N LEU A 490 16.51 23.91 -33.58
CA LEU A 490 16.17 22.99 -34.66
C LEU A 490 15.63 21.64 -34.16
N LEU A 491 16.26 21.03 -33.15
CA LEU A 491 15.81 19.74 -32.60
C LEU A 491 14.50 19.90 -31.83
N ALA A 492 14.40 21.00 -31.10
CA ALA A 492 13.18 21.47 -30.47
C ALA A 492 12.00 21.56 -31.45
N ASP A 493 12.20 22.31 -32.53
CA ASP A 493 11.12 22.61 -33.46
C ASP A 493 10.82 21.44 -34.36
N GLN A 494 11.79 20.63 -34.78
CA GLN A 494 11.56 19.58 -35.79
C GLN A 494 11.44 18.17 -35.21
N CYS A 495 12.02 17.91 -34.04
CA CYS A 495 12.15 16.54 -33.50
C CYS A 495 11.31 16.32 -32.24
N LEU A 496 11.24 17.30 -31.35
CA LEU A 496 10.60 17.17 -30.03
C LEU A 496 9.12 16.79 -30.09
N ARG A 497 8.43 17.09 -31.20
CA ARG A 497 7.02 16.76 -31.44
C ARG A 497 6.75 15.25 -31.38
N CYS A 498 7.75 14.47 -31.78
CA CYS A 498 7.67 13.01 -31.96
C CYS A 498 8.60 12.24 -31.03
N HIS A 499 9.78 12.80 -30.74
CA HIS A 499 10.83 12.16 -29.96
C HIS A 499 10.90 12.78 -28.57
N ASN A 500 9.99 12.38 -27.69
CA ASN A 500 9.92 12.91 -26.33
C ASN A 500 9.50 11.81 -25.33
N SER A 501 9.55 12.13 -24.04
CA SER A 501 9.15 11.23 -22.94
C SER A 501 7.70 10.71 -23.01
N VAL A 502 6.82 11.31 -23.81
CA VAL A 502 5.42 10.89 -24.00
C VAL A 502 5.22 10.03 -25.25
N LEU A 503 5.72 10.47 -26.40
CA LEU A 503 5.44 9.85 -27.71
C LEU A 503 6.55 8.91 -28.20
N ASN A 504 7.80 9.10 -27.75
CA ASN A 504 8.97 8.25 -27.97
C ASN A 504 9.01 7.50 -29.32
N ARG A 505 8.66 8.19 -30.42
CA ARG A 505 8.59 7.55 -31.73
C ARG A 505 9.99 7.15 -32.17
N GLY A 506 10.14 5.97 -32.77
CA GLY A 506 11.47 5.46 -33.12
C GLY A 506 12.30 4.96 -31.94
N GLY A 507 11.75 4.93 -30.71
CA GLY A 507 12.35 4.25 -29.56
C GLY A 507 13.43 5.04 -28.81
N TYR A 508 13.54 6.34 -29.06
CA TYR A 508 14.36 7.24 -28.24
C TYR A 508 13.66 8.58 -27.96
N ASP A 509 14.06 9.17 -26.84
CA ASP A 509 13.63 10.46 -26.35
C ASP A 509 14.75 11.48 -26.60
N ILE A 510 14.48 12.52 -27.41
CA ILE A 510 15.48 13.53 -27.76
C ILE A 510 15.64 14.58 -26.65
N THR A 511 15.04 14.41 -25.49
CA THR A 511 15.36 15.24 -24.33
C THR A 511 16.37 14.57 -23.39
N HIS A 512 16.82 13.34 -23.70
CA HIS A 512 17.82 12.60 -22.94
C HIS A 512 19.08 12.38 -23.80
N TYR A 513 19.97 13.36 -23.85
CA TYR A 513 21.18 13.35 -24.69
C TYR A 513 22.03 12.09 -24.46
N GLU A 514 22.29 11.76 -23.21
CA GLU A 514 23.14 10.67 -22.74
C GLU A 514 22.55 9.34 -23.18
N LEU A 515 21.22 9.21 -23.09
CA LEU A 515 20.53 8.01 -23.54
C LEU A 515 20.64 7.85 -25.06
N MET A 516 20.63 8.96 -25.81
CA MET A 516 20.89 8.92 -27.25
C MET A 516 22.32 8.46 -27.55
N VAL A 517 23.30 8.92 -26.78
CA VAL A 517 24.71 8.51 -26.93
C VAL A 517 24.89 7.04 -26.58
N ILE A 518 24.44 6.60 -25.41
CA ILE A 518 24.54 5.22 -24.92
C ILE A 518 23.87 4.23 -25.90
N ARG A 519 22.74 4.61 -26.50
CA ARG A 519 22.01 3.77 -27.47
C ARG A 519 22.52 3.89 -28.90
N ASN A 520 23.61 4.63 -29.14
CA ASN A 520 24.15 4.91 -30.48
C ASN A 520 23.12 5.56 -31.43
N ILE A 521 22.13 6.27 -30.87
CA ILE A 521 21.23 7.13 -31.64
C ILE A 521 22.00 8.37 -32.12
N LEU A 522 22.82 8.93 -31.23
CA LEU A 522 23.77 9.99 -31.46
C LEU A 522 25.17 9.43 -31.22
N ILE A 523 26.09 9.63 -32.17
CA ILE A 523 27.50 9.27 -32.04
C ILE A 523 28.31 10.56 -32.26
N PRO A 524 28.75 11.23 -31.17
CA PRO A 524 29.62 12.40 -31.23
C PRO A 524 30.80 12.21 -32.20
N GLY A 525 31.05 13.21 -33.06
CA GLY A 525 32.11 13.22 -34.05
C GLY A 525 31.82 12.45 -35.34
N SER A 526 30.71 11.70 -35.43
CA SER A 526 30.45 10.82 -36.58
C SER A 526 29.01 10.89 -37.09
N PRO A 527 28.61 11.96 -37.83
CA PRO A 527 27.26 12.12 -38.37
C PRO A 527 26.75 10.89 -39.13
N ASN A 528 27.60 10.32 -40.00
CA ASN A 528 27.25 9.16 -40.83
C ASN A 528 27.06 7.85 -40.03
N SER A 529 27.42 7.82 -38.75
CA SER A 529 27.20 6.66 -37.88
C SER A 529 26.05 6.90 -36.89
N SER A 530 25.72 8.16 -36.60
CA SER A 530 24.55 8.55 -35.78
C SER A 530 23.24 8.17 -36.46
N LEU A 531 22.44 7.29 -35.83
CA LEU A 531 21.16 6.86 -36.38
C LEU A 531 20.22 8.04 -36.65
N MET A 532 20.17 9.03 -35.74
CA MET A 532 19.31 10.19 -35.90
C MET A 532 19.63 10.95 -37.20
N PHE A 533 20.93 11.17 -37.48
CA PHE A 533 21.35 11.93 -38.65
C PHE A 533 21.17 11.14 -39.94
N ARG A 534 21.50 9.85 -39.94
CA ARG A 534 21.28 8.96 -41.08
C ARG A 534 19.82 8.88 -41.53
N ARG A 535 18.87 9.10 -40.62
CA ARG A 535 17.44 9.19 -40.96
C ARG A 535 17.05 10.58 -41.44
N MET A 536 17.74 11.63 -41.02
CA MET A 536 17.55 13.00 -41.54
C MET A 536 18.14 13.19 -42.95
N ASP A 537 19.19 12.45 -43.30
CA ASP A 537 19.83 12.53 -44.62
C ASP A 537 19.37 11.38 -45.55
N ALA A 538 18.67 11.71 -46.64
CA ALA A 538 17.90 10.80 -47.51
C ALA A 538 18.61 9.59 -48.12
N ASN A 539 19.93 9.49 -47.96
CA ASN A 539 20.75 8.60 -48.78
C ASN A 539 21.18 7.32 -48.06
N THR A 540 20.58 6.99 -46.92
CA THR A 540 20.88 5.73 -46.22
C THR A 540 19.95 4.60 -46.70
N PRO A 541 20.44 3.59 -47.45
CA PRO A 541 19.61 2.50 -47.90
C PRO A 541 18.99 1.74 -46.73
N GLY A 542 17.69 1.45 -46.82
CA GLY A 542 16.96 0.65 -45.84
C GLY A 542 16.48 1.40 -44.60
N LEU A 543 16.63 2.72 -44.53
CA LEU A 543 16.02 3.55 -43.49
C LEU A 543 14.92 4.45 -44.09
N LEU A 544 13.81 4.58 -43.37
CA LEU A 544 12.80 5.59 -43.70
C LEU A 544 13.32 6.97 -43.28
N PRO A 545 13.10 8.01 -44.12
CA PRO A 545 13.50 9.36 -43.78
C PRO A 545 12.74 9.88 -42.55
N MET A 546 13.39 10.77 -41.80
CA MET A 546 12.79 11.51 -40.69
C MET A 546 13.00 13.02 -40.93
N PRO A 547 11.92 13.83 -40.94
CA PRO A 547 10.51 13.47 -40.78
C PRO A 547 9.94 12.52 -41.86
N LEU A 548 8.88 11.78 -41.51
CA LEU A 548 8.20 10.88 -42.46
C LEU A 548 7.50 11.63 -43.61
N THR A 549 7.23 12.92 -43.42
CA THR A 549 6.62 13.82 -44.41
C THR A 549 7.60 14.34 -45.46
N GLY A 550 8.89 14.08 -45.29
CA GLY A 550 9.95 14.59 -46.16
C GLY A 550 11.19 14.97 -45.37
N LEU A 551 12.31 15.13 -46.06
CA LEU A 551 13.57 15.54 -45.43
C LEU A 551 13.48 16.97 -44.90
N LEU A 552 14.28 17.23 -43.87
CA LEU A 552 14.55 18.59 -43.42
C LEU A 552 15.26 19.42 -44.50
N ASP A 553 15.16 20.75 -44.38
CA ASP A 553 15.87 21.68 -45.25
C ASP A 553 17.37 21.35 -45.29
N PRO A 554 18.04 21.40 -46.46
CA PRO A 554 19.47 21.11 -46.55
C PRO A 554 20.34 21.93 -45.57
N LEU A 555 19.97 23.18 -45.28
CA LEU A 555 20.69 24.01 -44.31
C LEU A 555 20.55 23.46 -42.89
N ASP A 556 19.34 23.06 -42.49
CA ASP A 556 19.08 22.47 -41.19
C ASP A 556 19.83 21.13 -41.01
N ARG A 557 19.83 20.30 -42.05
CA ARG A 557 20.62 19.06 -42.05
C ARG A 557 22.11 19.35 -41.94
N SER A 558 22.60 20.38 -42.64
CA SER A 558 24.00 20.81 -42.52
C SER A 558 24.34 21.28 -41.11
N ARG A 559 23.43 21.98 -40.42
CA ARG A 559 23.61 22.41 -39.01
C ARG A 559 23.74 21.22 -38.08
N VAL A 560 22.80 20.26 -38.12
CA VAL A 560 22.89 19.03 -37.29
C VAL A 560 24.15 18.23 -37.62
N SER A 561 24.51 18.09 -38.90
CA SER A 561 25.74 17.41 -39.31
C SER A 561 26.97 18.07 -38.71
N SER A 562 27.05 19.41 -38.78
CA SER A 562 28.17 20.18 -38.26
C SER A 562 28.27 20.05 -36.75
N TRP A 563 27.15 20.17 -36.03
CA TRP A 563 27.10 19.95 -34.58
C TRP A 563 27.62 18.56 -34.20
N ILE A 564 27.13 17.49 -34.84
CA ILE A 564 27.60 16.13 -34.56
C ILE A 564 29.09 15.99 -34.90
N GLN A 565 29.54 16.52 -36.04
CA GLN A 565 30.94 16.44 -36.47
C GLN A 565 31.90 17.14 -35.51
N LEU A 566 31.45 18.20 -34.84
CA LEU A 566 32.20 18.93 -33.81
C LEU A 566 32.17 18.25 -32.43
N GLY A 567 31.71 17.01 -32.36
CA GLY A 567 31.62 16.24 -31.12
C GLY A 567 30.27 16.38 -30.41
N ALA A 568 29.25 16.91 -31.09
CA ALA A 568 27.92 17.11 -30.54
C ALA A 568 27.94 17.78 -29.15
N PRO A 569 28.63 18.93 -28.98
CA PRO A 569 28.80 19.56 -27.67
C PRO A 569 27.45 19.75 -26.99
N ASN A 570 27.39 19.38 -25.72
CA ASN A 570 26.26 19.58 -24.80
C ASN A 570 26.71 20.61 -23.76
N ASN A 571 25.87 21.57 -23.40
CA ASN A 571 26.21 22.64 -22.45
C ASN A 571 25.00 23.11 -21.68
#